data_AF-A0A1G2DVW0-F1
#
_entry.id   AF-A0A1G2DVW0-F1
#
_cell.length_a   1.000
_cell.length_b   1.000
_cell.length_c   1.000
_cell.angle_alpha   90.00
_cell.angle_beta   90.00
_cell.angle_gamma   90.00
#
_symmetry.space_group_name_H-M   'P 1'
#
loop_
_entity.id
_entity.type
_entity.pdbx_description
1 polymer ?
#
loop_
_entity_poly.entity_id
_entity_poly.type
_entity_poly.pdbx_seq_one_letter_code
_entity_poly.pdbx_strand_id
1 'polypeptide(L)'
;MDFKEILKIIAQAARKSETVEIYYPKTENSPAGWRQVEPYSLSTDIGKEGEHLVYGQDRLSLGHIFNAYTVDSGDGHCDSFIIGKIKGAKFAHKKFKPKWPIEF
;
A
#
# COMPACT_ATOMS: atom_id res chain seq x y z
N MET A 1 0.68 13.82 -8.15
CA MET A 1 1.73 12.79 -8.01
C MET A 1 1.35 11.63 -8.91
N ASP A 2 2.30 11.10 -9.68
CA ASP A 2 2.03 10.01 -10.61
C ASP A 2 1.89 8.67 -9.87
N PHE A 3 1.06 7.75 -10.39
CA PHE A 3 0.83 6.47 -9.70
C PHE A 3 2.10 5.62 -9.62
N LYS A 4 2.99 5.68 -10.62
CA LYS A 4 4.27 4.95 -10.60
C LYS A 4 5.20 5.52 -9.55
N GLU A 5 5.15 6.82 -9.28
CA GLU A 5 5.90 7.45 -8.19
C GLU A 5 5.40 6.97 -6.82
N ILE A 6 4.07 6.93 -6.63
CA ILE A 6 3.44 6.42 -5.41
C ILE A 6 3.90 4.99 -5.14
N LEU A 7 3.76 4.16 -6.16
CA LEU A 7 4.17 2.77 -6.16
C LEU A 7 5.65 2.58 -5.84
N LYS A 8 6.53 3.38 -6.47
CA LYS A 8 7.97 3.35 -6.21
C LYS A 8 8.30 3.67 -4.75
N ILE A 9 7.64 4.67 -4.15
CA ILE A 9 7.84 5.02 -2.74
C ILE A 9 7.38 3.89 -1.83
N ILE A 10 6.20 3.33 -2.08
CA ILE A 10 5.66 2.20 -1.30
C ILE A 10 6.61 1.00 -1.37
N ALA A 11 7.02 0.59 -2.57
CA ALA A 11 7.92 -0.55 -2.76
C ALA A 11 9.29 -0.33 -2.11
N GLN A 12 9.84 0.88 -2.19
CA GLN A 12 11.10 1.22 -1.52
C GLN A 12 10.99 1.19 0.01
N ALA A 13 9.85 1.64 0.57
CA ALA A 13 9.58 1.56 1.99
C ALA A 13 9.43 0.10 2.44
N ALA A 14 8.68 -0.72 1.69
CA ALA A 14 8.49 -2.15 1.94
C ALA A 14 9.81 -2.93 1.99
N ARG A 15 10.69 -2.73 1.00
CA ARG A 15 12.02 -3.38 0.94
C ARG A 15 12.92 -3.04 2.13
N LYS A 16 12.67 -1.90 2.78
CA LYS A 16 13.41 -1.45 3.96
C LYS A 16 12.69 -1.76 5.27
N SER A 17 11.51 -2.40 5.22
CA SER A 17 10.61 -2.57 6.36
C SER A 17 10.35 -1.24 7.09
N GLU A 18 10.10 -0.19 6.29
CA GLU A 18 9.74 1.15 6.76
C GLU A 18 8.27 1.44 6.44
N THR A 19 7.61 2.17 7.32
CA THR A 19 6.27 2.69 7.07
C THR A 19 6.29 3.76 5.98
N VAL A 20 5.16 3.92 5.31
CA VAL A 20 4.89 4.98 4.34
C VAL A 20 3.66 5.77 4.79
N GLU A 21 3.63 7.08 4.54
CA GLU A 21 2.40 7.86 4.67
C GLU A 21 1.72 7.94 3.32
N ILE A 22 0.42 7.58 3.27
CA ILE A 22 -0.40 7.70 2.06
C ILE A 22 -1.54 8.69 2.31
N TYR A 23 -1.88 9.51 1.32
CA TYR A 23 -3.11 10.29 1.34
C TYR A 23 -4.21 9.53 0.62
N TYR A 24 -5.27 9.17 1.34
CA TYR A 24 -6.41 8.46 0.78
C TYR A 24 -7.68 9.33 0.87
N PRO A 25 -8.50 9.39 -0.19
CA PRO A 25 -9.74 10.16 -0.18
C PRO A 25 -10.77 9.54 0.78
N LYS A 26 -11.81 10.31 1.08
CA LYS A 26 -12.94 9.87 1.90
C LYS A 26 -13.56 8.61 1.31
N THR A 27 -13.81 7.63 2.17
CA THR A 27 -14.60 6.43 1.88
C THR A 27 -15.89 6.48 2.72
N GLU A 28 -16.78 5.51 2.53
CA GLU A 28 -17.98 5.38 3.36
C GLU A 28 -17.62 5.19 4.84
N ASN A 29 -16.56 4.43 5.12
CA ASN A 29 -16.17 4.02 6.47
C ASN A 29 -15.06 4.88 7.08
N SER A 30 -14.51 5.85 6.34
CA SER A 30 -13.32 6.55 6.81
C SER A 30 -13.10 7.92 6.16
N PRO A 31 -12.71 8.96 6.91
CA PRO A 31 -12.49 10.31 6.38
C PRO A 31 -11.27 10.37 5.43
N ALA A 32 -11.23 11.42 4.60
CA ALA A 32 -10.04 11.71 3.80
C ALA A 32 -8.88 12.11 4.72
N GLY A 33 -7.66 11.70 4.39
CA GLY A 33 -6.50 12.12 5.16
C GLY A 33 -5.22 11.35 4.87
N TRP A 34 -4.14 11.82 5.50
CA TRP A 34 -2.87 11.12 5.57
C TRP A 34 -2.96 9.99 6.59
N ARG A 35 -2.40 8.83 6.23
CA ARG A 35 -2.36 7.64 7.07
C ARG A 35 -0.98 7.04 7.01
N GLN A 36 -0.40 6.73 8.17
CA GLN A 36 0.82 5.96 8.23
C GLN A 36 0.49 4.47 8.15
N VAL A 37 1.10 3.78 7.19
CA VAL A 37 0.83 2.38 6.92
C VAL A 37 2.13 1.57 6.81
N GLU A 38 2.06 0.31 7.21
CA GLU A 38 3.07 -0.72 6.99
C GLU A 38 2.75 -1.43 5.66
N PRO A 39 3.57 -1.26 4.61
CA PRO A 39 3.29 -1.87 3.31
C PRO A 39 3.60 -3.38 3.31
N TYR A 40 2.64 -4.22 2.88
CA TYR A 40 2.79 -5.69 2.84
C TYR A 40 2.78 -6.29 1.44
N SER A 41 1.79 -5.99 0.59
CA SER A 41 1.76 -6.54 -0.78
C SER A 41 0.98 -5.69 -1.78
N LEU A 42 1.17 -6.00 -3.06
CA LEU A 42 0.30 -5.60 -4.16
C LEU A 42 -0.42 -6.82 -4.73
N SER A 43 -1.73 -6.70 -4.90
CA SER A 43 -2.58 -7.72 -5.51
C SER A 43 -3.33 -7.13 -6.70
N THR A 44 -3.66 -7.99 -7.65
CA THR A 44 -4.38 -7.63 -8.86
C THR A 44 -5.68 -8.43 -8.93
N ASP A 45 -6.73 -7.80 -9.45
CA ASP A 45 -7.94 -8.49 -9.89
C ASP A 45 -7.77 -9.11 -11.29
N ILE A 46 -6.67 -8.80 -11.97
CA ILE A 46 -6.34 -9.25 -13.32
C ILE A 46 -5.43 -10.50 -13.23
N GLY A 47 -5.97 -11.61 -12.74
CA GLY A 47 -5.26 -12.87 -12.52
C GLY A 47 -6.18 -13.97 -11.98
N LYS A 48 -5.65 -15.17 -11.70
CA LYS A 48 -6.40 -16.15 -10.89
C LYS A 48 -6.62 -15.58 -9.48
N GLU A 49 -7.72 -15.91 -8.81
CA GLU A 49 -8.00 -15.46 -7.44
C GLU A 49 -6.77 -15.64 -6.53
N GLY A 50 -6.35 -14.56 -5.88
CA GLY A 50 -5.26 -14.59 -4.91
C GLY A 50 -3.84 -14.50 -5.49
N GLU A 51 -3.65 -14.12 -6.75
CA GLU A 51 -2.29 -13.88 -7.27
C GLU A 51 -1.69 -12.58 -6.69
N HIS A 52 -0.64 -12.75 -5.88
CA HIS A 52 0.22 -11.67 -5.39
C HIS A 52 1.28 -11.34 -6.46
N LEU A 53 1.37 -10.07 -6.87
CA LEU A 53 2.31 -9.65 -7.91
C LEU A 53 3.66 -9.27 -7.30
N VAL A 54 4.71 -10.01 -7.67
CA VAL A 54 6.09 -9.56 -7.49
C VAL A 54 6.42 -8.53 -8.58
N TYR A 55 7.06 -7.42 -8.21
CA TYR A 55 7.34 -6.29 -9.10
C TYR A 55 8.01 -6.70 -10.42
N GLY A 56 7.28 -6.57 -11.53
CA GLY A 56 7.76 -6.62 -12.90
C GLY A 56 7.01 -5.56 -13.71
N GLN A 57 7.70 -4.80 -14.57
CA GLN A 57 7.21 -3.55 -15.16
C GLN A 57 5.92 -3.65 -16.01
N ASP A 58 5.46 -4.85 -16.37
CA ASP A 58 4.49 -5.02 -17.46
C ASP A 58 3.02 -5.24 -17.02
N ARG A 59 2.72 -5.29 -15.72
CA ARG A 59 1.35 -5.61 -15.24
C ARG A 59 0.71 -4.60 -14.27
N LEU A 60 1.38 -3.49 -13.94
CA LEU A 60 0.86 -2.52 -12.97
C LEU A 60 -0.27 -1.65 -13.56
N SER A 61 -1.37 -1.53 -12.82
CA SER A 61 -2.57 -0.76 -13.20
C SER A 61 -3.13 0.02 -12.01
N LEU A 62 -3.93 1.05 -12.28
CA LEU A 62 -4.62 1.84 -11.24
C LEU A 62 -5.64 1.03 -10.42
N GLY A 63 -6.08 -0.12 -10.93
CA GLY A 63 -7.04 -1.01 -10.25
C GLY A 63 -6.41 -1.88 -9.16
N HIS A 64 -5.07 -1.96 -9.10
CA HIS A 64 -4.40 -2.83 -8.14
C HIS A 64 -4.70 -2.46 -6.69
N ILE A 65 -4.72 -3.49 -5.85
CA ILE A 65 -4.96 -3.38 -4.43
C ILE A 65 -3.63 -3.40 -3.70
N PHE A 66 -3.40 -2.33 -2.96
CA PHE A 66 -2.30 -2.19 -2.02
C PHE A 66 -2.78 -2.64 -0.64
N ASN A 67 -2.18 -3.72 -0.12
CA ASN A 67 -2.48 -4.23 1.20
C ASN A 67 -1.46 -3.68 2.21
N ALA A 68 -1.97 -3.03 3.26
CA ALA A 68 -1.15 -2.38 4.26
C ALA A 68 -1.82 -2.33 5.62
N TYR A 69 -1.05 -2.41 6.70
CA TYR A 69 -1.57 -2.24 8.06
C TYR A 69 -1.53 -0.77 8.45
N THR A 70 -2.68 -0.16 8.76
CA THR A 70 -2.71 1.21 9.28
C THR A 70 -2.24 1.24 10.74
N VAL A 71 -1.14 1.94 11.00
CA VAL A 71 -0.42 1.93 12.29
C VAL A 71 -1.31 2.33 13.47
N ASP A 72 -2.19 3.31 13.26
CA ASP A 72 -3.03 3.89 14.32
C ASP A 72 -4.49 3.43 14.28
N SER A 73 -4.84 2.44 13.44
CA SER A 73 -6.22 1.93 13.38
C SER A 73 -6.62 1.23 14.67
N GLY A 74 -5.69 0.54 15.35
CA GLY A 74 -5.99 -0.27 16.54
C GLY A 74 -6.77 -1.55 16.26
N ASP A 75 -7.26 -1.71 15.03
CA ASP A 75 -8.21 -2.76 14.63
C ASP A 75 -7.53 -4.10 14.29
N GLY A 76 -6.20 -4.15 14.33
CA GLY A 76 -5.43 -5.39 14.17
C GLY A 76 -5.46 -6.03 12.77
N HIS A 77 -6.12 -5.41 11.79
CA HIS A 77 -6.28 -5.96 10.44
C HIS A 77 -5.45 -5.23 9.37
N CYS A 78 -5.18 -5.93 8.27
CA CYS A 78 -4.56 -5.36 7.09
C CYS A 78 -5.65 -4.69 6.24
N ASP A 79 -5.48 -3.41 5.94
CA ASP A 79 -6.38 -2.63 5.10
C ASP A 79 -6.04 -2.84 3.61
N SER A 80 -7.06 -2.72 2.76
CA SER A 80 -6.91 -2.77 1.31
C SER A 80 -7.21 -1.41 0.68
N PHE A 81 -6.24 -0.86 -0.05
CA PHE A 81 -6.31 0.43 -0.72
C PHE A 81 -6.26 0.26 -2.24
N ILE A 82 -7.18 0.90 -2.97
CA ILE A 82 -7.10 0.94 -4.43
C ILE A 82 -6.00 1.93 -4.82
N ILE A 83 -4.97 1.48 -5.53
CA ILE A 83 -3.80 2.29 -5.87
C ILE A 83 -4.18 3.57 -6.60
N GLY A 84 -5.07 3.50 -7.58
CA GLY A 84 -5.53 4.66 -8.33
C GLY A 84 -6.29 5.70 -7.51
N LYS A 85 -6.72 5.37 -6.29
CA LYS A 85 -7.35 6.31 -5.36
C LYS A 85 -6.34 7.05 -4.47
N ILE A 86 -5.14 6.52 -4.26
CA ILE A 86 -4.08 7.17 -3.47
C ILE A 86 -3.66 8.47 -4.18
N LYS A 87 -3.72 9.61 -3.48
CA LYS A 87 -3.40 10.94 -4.06
C LYS A 87 -1.98 11.42 -3.76
N GLY A 88 -1.32 10.80 -2.79
CA GLY A 88 0.07 11.10 -2.45
C GLY A 88 0.68 10.02 -1.59
N ALA A 89 2.00 9.89 -1.66
CA ALA A 89 2.79 9.04 -0.77
C ALA A 89 4.10 9.73 -0.39
N LYS A 90 4.55 9.55 0.85
CA LYS A 90 5.84 10.05 1.35
C LYS A 90 6.45 9.06 2.34
N PHE A 91 7.78 9.00 2.39
CA PHE A 91 8.47 8.16 3.36
C PHE A 91 8.22 8.66 4.77
N ALA A 92 7.87 7.74 5.68
CA ALA A 92 7.74 8.02 7.10
C ALA A 92 8.92 7.49 7.91
N HIS A 93 9.77 6.64 7.33
CA HIS A 93 11.04 6.12 7.87
C HIS A 93 10.98 5.40 9.22
N LYS A 94 9.80 5.24 9.83
CA LYS A 94 9.60 4.42 11.02
C LYS A 94 9.75 2.95 10.62
N LYS A 95 10.71 2.25 11.23
CA LYS A 95 10.87 0.81 11.06
C LYS A 95 9.70 0.06 11.70
N PHE A 96 9.27 -1.02 11.08
CA PHE A 96 8.33 -1.97 11.67
C PHE A 96 8.87 -3.39 11.56
N LYS A 97 8.43 -4.26 12.47
CA LYS A 97 8.67 -5.71 12.37
C LYS A 97 7.48 -6.31 11.63
N PRO A 98 7.67 -6.87 10.42
CA PRO A 98 6.55 -7.38 9.63
C PRO A 98 5.79 -8.47 10.38
N LYS A 99 4.46 -8.33 10.44
CA LYS A 99 3.56 -9.35 11.00
C LYS A 99 3.24 -10.44 9.98
N TRP A 100 3.29 -10.08 8.70
CA TRP A 100 3.06 -10.93 7.54
C TRP A 100 4.24 -10.84 6.55
N PRO A 101 4.37 -11.78 5.60
CA PRO A 101 5.34 -11.67 4.52
C PRO A 101 5.17 -10.36 3.72
N ILE A 102 6.30 -9.77 3.33
CA ILE A 102 6.34 -8.59 2.44
C ILE A 102 6.63 -9.08 1.03
N GLU A 103 5.78 -8.70 0.07
CA GLU A 103 5.80 -9.20 -1.31
C GLU A 103 5.86 -8.01 -2.30
N PHE A 104 7.06 -7.44 -2.47
CA PHE A 104 7.36 -6.23 -3.27
C PHE A 104 8.70 -6.30 -4.00
#